data_AF-A0A174J5X8-F1
#
_entry.id   AF-A0A174J5X8-F1
#
_cell.length_a   1.000
_cell.length_b   1.000
_cell.length_c   1.000
_cell.angle_alpha   90.00
_cell.angle_beta   90.00
_cell.angle_gamma   90.00
#
_symmetry.space_group_name_H-M   'P 1'
#
loop_
_entity.id
_entity.type
_entity.pdbx_description
1 polymer ?
#
loop_
_entity_poly.entity_id
_entity_poly.type
_entity_poly.pdbx_seq_one_letter_code
_entity_poly.pdbx_strand_id
1 'polypeptide(L)'
;MDYGFKPEKRVVTEKTPAVFTCGALLFYVASGSGTLHVNGVKLELGKGSFGWLHTYHIYQFEPEWGQALELLCCPFDYASASYVTYRNSLKITMTVLTENSPVVRLYGEDADDVRSLMEELMEEGSGSGAADIIQGYSLFLEIVTLFLRYSARESEQQEGQGRPFERSLAWKLLQHIFTYSNENLTREKLAAVYGVTVRQVSCQLSLVAGQNFAGLLNRARVDRACDMMHFGGLTMQYIARYVGYHSETSFYRSFKQLMGMTPQEYQKAVLPEAGKEAAHIDTRALLILNYLFGHYREPLTTQDTAKALYLEKNSVNPLLKENFGLDHSGILTELRMTYSESLLENSRMPVVDIAFACGYNSSHTFIRIFSERHGMTPGEYRRFSIHDGFNRR
;
A
#
# COMPACT_ATOMS: atom_id res chain seq x y z
N MET A 1 -8.67 -7.24 22.13
CA MET A 1 -8.62 -6.20 21.09
C MET A 1 -7.99 -6.87 19.89
N ASP A 2 -8.76 -7.16 18.83
CA ASP A 2 -8.20 -7.75 17.60
C ASP A 2 -7.68 -6.60 16.72
N TYR A 3 -6.43 -6.20 16.88
CA TYR A 3 -5.84 -5.17 16.02
C TYR A 3 -5.38 -5.76 14.69
N GLY A 4 -5.96 -5.27 13.58
CA GLY A 4 -5.38 -5.07 12.23
C GLY A 4 -4.82 -6.25 11.43
N PHE A 5 -4.15 -7.21 12.07
CA PHE A 5 -3.50 -8.36 11.47
C PHE A 5 -4.11 -9.63 12.07
N LYS A 6 -4.43 -10.62 11.23
CA LYS A 6 -4.95 -11.93 11.69
C LYS A 6 -4.01 -13.07 11.29
N PRO A 7 -2.78 -13.07 11.83
CA PRO A 7 -1.79 -14.07 11.46
C PRO A 7 -2.33 -15.49 11.70
N GLU A 8 -2.18 -16.35 10.72
CA GLU A 8 -2.69 -17.72 10.74
C GLU A 8 -1.80 -18.65 9.92
N LYS A 9 -1.67 -19.90 10.39
CA LYS A 9 -1.09 -20.98 9.60
C LYS A 9 -2.20 -21.64 8.80
N ARG A 10 -2.04 -21.74 7.48
CA ARG A 10 -2.98 -22.41 6.58
C ARG A 10 -2.32 -23.60 5.91
N VAL A 11 -2.99 -24.75 5.95
CA VAL A 11 -2.60 -25.94 5.20
C VAL A 11 -3.61 -26.13 4.08
N VAL A 12 -3.13 -26.07 2.84
CA VAL A 12 -3.97 -26.18 1.64
C VAL A 12 -3.68 -27.52 0.98
N THR A 13 -4.67 -28.41 0.98
CA THR A 13 -4.58 -29.76 0.39
C THR A 13 -5.38 -29.90 -0.90
N GLU A 14 -6.26 -28.93 -1.18
CA GLU A 14 -7.09 -28.86 -2.38
C GLU A 14 -7.16 -27.41 -2.88
N LYS A 15 -7.58 -27.21 -4.13
CA LYS A 15 -7.72 -25.87 -4.70
C LYS A 15 -8.70 -25.03 -3.89
N THR A 16 -8.26 -23.87 -3.41
CA THR A 16 -9.11 -22.98 -2.63
C THR A 16 -10.19 -22.31 -3.48
N PRO A 17 -11.34 -21.93 -2.90
CA PRO A 17 -12.26 -21.01 -3.58
C PRO A 17 -11.57 -19.68 -3.92
N ALA A 18 -12.10 -18.97 -4.91
CA ALA A 18 -11.62 -17.64 -5.26
C ALA A 18 -11.83 -16.67 -4.10
N VAL A 19 -10.74 -16.07 -3.63
CA VAL A 19 -10.74 -15.08 -2.57
C VAL A 19 -10.74 -13.69 -3.20
N PHE A 20 -11.71 -12.88 -2.79
CA PHE A 20 -11.78 -11.46 -3.10
C PHE A 20 -12.31 -10.75 -1.85
N THR A 21 -11.41 -10.16 -1.08
CA THR A 21 -11.68 -9.53 0.23
C THR A 21 -11.22 -8.07 0.23
N CYS A 22 -11.67 -7.29 1.21
CA CYS A 22 -11.29 -5.88 1.36
C CYS A 22 -9.92 -5.70 2.05
N GLY A 23 -9.25 -6.80 2.42
CA GLY A 23 -7.92 -6.79 3.03
C GLY A 23 -6.83 -7.24 2.06
N ALA A 24 -5.61 -6.85 2.35
CA ALA A 24 -4.41 -7.41 1.74
C ALA A 24 -3.96 -8.67 2.49
N LEU A 25 -3.05 -9.43 1.87
CA LEU A 25 -2.48 -10.65 2.45
C LEU A 25 -0.98 -10.69 2.18
N LEU A 26 -0.18 -10.74 3.25
CA LEU A 26 1.19 -11.22 3.17
C LEU A 26 1.19 -12.73 3.42
N PHE A 27 1.93 -13.49 2.63
CA PHE A 27 2.07 -14.91 2.84
C PHE A 27 3.48 -15.42 2.56
N TYR A 28 3.87 -16.47 3.25
CA TYR A 28 5.11 -17.21 3.03
C TYR A 28 4.81 -18.70 2.92
N VAL A 29 5.39 -19.37 1.92
CA VAL A 29 5.28 -20.83 1.75
C VAL A 29 6.37 -21.52 2.58
N ALA A 30 5.97 -22.10 3.71
CA ALA A 30 6.85 -22.81 4.64
C ALA A 30 7.27 -24.19 4.09
N SER A 31 6.35 -24.89 3.42
CA SER A 31 6.61 -26.18 2.79
C SER A 31 5.62 -26.47 1.66
N GLY A 32 5.95 -27.48 0.84
CA GLY A 32 5.14 -27.89 -0.31
C GLY A 32 5.42 -27.10 -1.58
N SER A 33 4.62 -27.39 -2.61
CA SER A 33 4.63 -26.73 -3.90
C SER A 33 3.22 -26.64 -4.48
N GLY A 34 3.02 -25.74 -5.44
CA GLY A 34 1.72 -25.54 -6.08
C GLY A 34 1.70 -24.30 -6.96
N THR A 35 0.51 -23.81 -7.25
CA THR A 35 0.29 -22.64 -8.12
C THR A 35 -0.63 -21.65 -7.42
N LEU A 36 -0.24 -20.37 -7.44
CA LEU A 36 -1.12 -19.25 -7.16
C LEU A 36 -1.77 -18.78 -8.46
N HIS A 37 -3.10 -18.85 -8.53
CA HIS A 37 -3.87 -18.24 -9.60
C HIS A 37 -4.28 -16.86 -9.13
N VAL A 38 -3.91 -15.81 -9.84
CA VAL A 38 -4.24 -14.43 -9.46
C VAL A 38 -4.58 -13.60 -10.69
N ASN A 39 -5.78 -13.03 -10.72
CA ASN A 39 -6.24 -12.16 -11.81
C ASN A 39 -6.02 -12.72 -13.23
N GLY A 40 -6.17 -14.04 -13.41
CA GLY A 40 -5.98 -14.74 -14.68
C GLY A 40 -4.52 -15.07 -15.04
N VAL A 41 -3.57 -14.82 -14.14
CA VAL A 41 -2.16 -15.23 -14.24
C VAL A 41 -1.92 -16.40 -13.29
N LYS A 42 -1.00 -17.30 -13.65
CA LYS A 42 -0.55 -18.42 -12.81
C LYS A 42 0.90 -18.19 -12.38
N LEU A 43 1.17 -18.30 -11.09
CA LEU A 43 2.49 -18.13 -10.49
C LEU A 43 2.85 -19.42 -9.75
N GLU A 44 4.02 -19.97 -10.04
CA GLU A 44 4.52 -21.17 -9.36
C GLU A 44 4.91 -20.83 -7.90
N LEU A 45 4.49 -21.69 -6.99
CA LEU A 45 4.77 -21.62 -5.57
C LEU A 45 5.60 -22.81 -5.12
N GLY A 46 6.47 -22.57 -4.15
CA GLY A 46 7.10 -23.62 -3.37
C GLY A 46 7.82 -23.02 -2.18
N LYS A 47 8.49 -23.86 -1.37
CA LYS A 47 9.21 -23.41 -0.17
C LYS A 47 10.07 -22.16 -0.46
N GLY A 48 9.87 -21.11 0.34
CA GLY A 48 10.55 -19.82 0.20
C GLY A 48 9.86 -18.82 -0.74
N SER A 49 8.72 -19.19 -1.36
CA SER A 49 7.87 -18.22 -2.04
C SER A 49 7.26 -17.27 -1.02
N PHE A 50 7.54 -15.98 -1.19
CA PHE A 50 7.07 -14.90 -0.32
C PHE A 50 6.23 -13.94 -1.15
N GLY A 51 5.01 -13.65 -0.73
CA GLY A 51 4.04 -12.93 -1.54
C GLY A 51 3.23 -11.88 -0.80
N TRP A 52 2.84 -10.84 -1.53
CA TRP A 52 1.95 -9.78 -1.08
C TRP A 52 0.80 -9.62 -2.07
N LEU A 53 -0.42 -9.95 -1.63
CA LEU A 53 -1.65 -9.78 -2.39
C LEU A 53 -2.42 -8.53 -1.93
N HIS A 54 -2.90 -7.76 -2.90
CA HIS A 54 -3.60 -6.50 -2.72
C HIS A 54 -5.11 -6.67 -2.87
N THR A 55 -5.88 -5.64 -2.50
CA THR A 55 -7.36 -5.66 -2.55
C THR A 55 -7.94 -5.86 -3.95
N TYR A 56 -7.20 -5.54 -5.00
CA TYR A 56 -7.60 -5.79 -6.39
C TYR A 56 -7.19 -7.18 -6.90
N HIS A 57 -6.51 -8.00 -6.10
CA HIS A 57 -6.18 -9.38 -6.45
C HIS A 57 -7.34 -10.31 -6.10
N ILE A 58 -7.77 -11.06 -7.10
CA ILE A 58 -8.68 -12.19 -6.97
C ILE A 58 -7.83 -13.43 -7.14
N TYR A 59 -7.72 -14.22 -6.07
CA TYR A 59 -6.70 -15.27 -6.01
C TYR A 59 -7.20 -16.61 -5.49
N GLN A 60 -6.49 -17.67 -5.88
CA GLN A 60 -6.69 -19.06 -5.44
C GLN A 60 -5.34 -19.74 -5.25
N PHE A 61 -5.19 -20.48 -4.16
CA PHE A 61 -4.07 -21.39 -3.98
C PHE A 61 -4.48 -22.78 -4.49
N GLU A 62 -3.62 -23.39 -5.31
CA GLU A 62 -3.80 -24.76 -5.81
C GLU A 62 -2.53 -25.56 -5.51
N PRO A 63 -2.54 -26.48 -4.54
CA PRO A 63 -1.36 -27.29 -4.24
C PRO A 63 -1.06 -28.26 -5.38
N GLU A 64 0.20 -28.68 -5.53
CA GLU A 64 0.55 -29.75 -6.45
C GLU A 64 -0.15 -31.06 -6.05
N TRP A 65 -0.52 -31.88 -7.04
CA TRP A 65 -1.31 -33.09 -6.79
C TRP A 65 -0.63 -34.03 -5.78
N GLY A 66 -1.36 -34.36 -4.71
CA GLY A 66 -0.87 -35.23 -3.63
C GLY A 66 0.08 -34.56 -2.64
N GLN A 67 0.33 -33.25 -2.76
CA GLN A 67 1.10 -32.46 -1.79
C GLN A 67 0.18 -31.53 -0.99
N ALA A 68 0.65 -31.14 0.19
CA ALA A 68 0.05 -30.05 0.96
C ALA A 68 0.92 -28.80 0.83
N LEU A 69 0.29 -27.64 0.67
CA LEU A 69 0.96 -26.35 0.70
C LEU A 69 0.77 -25.72 2.08
N GLU A 70 1.86 -25.55 2.83
CA GLU A 70 1.83 -24.92 4.14
C GLU A 70 2.19 -23.44 4.04
N LEU A 71 1.25 -22.59 4.41
CA LEU A 71 1.33 -21.14 4.29
C LEU A 71 1.33 -20.49 5.68
N LEU A 72 2.25 -19.57 5.91
CA LEU A 72 2.13 -18.56 6.95
C LEU A 72 1.42 -17.37 6.33
N CYS A 73 0.21 -17.05 6.79
CA CYS A 73 -0.64 -16.00 6.23
C CYS A 73 -0.84 -14.89 7.25
N CYS A 74 -0.68 -13.65 6.82
CA CYS A 74 -1.03 -12.47 7.60
C CYS A 74 -1.97 -11.61 6.75
N PRO A 75 -3.30 -11.79 6.89
CA PRO A 75 -4.29 -10.86 6.37
C PRO A 75 -4.25 -9.55 7.15
N PHE A 76 -4.37 -8.42 6.45
CA PHE A 76 -4.40 -7.10 7.06
C PHE A 76 -5.22 -6.09 6.30
N ASP A 77 -5.71 -5.07 6.99
CA ASP A 77 -6.33 -3.93 6.34
C ASP A 77 -5.30 -2.92 5.80
N TYR A 78 -5.68 -2.20 4.75
CA TYR A 78 -4.80 -1.23 4.12
C TYR A 78 -4.58 0.01 4.99
N ALA A 79 -5.41 0.27 6.00
CA ALA A 79 -5.18 1.37 6.94
C ALA A 79 -3.92 1.09 7.80
N SER A 80 -3.79 -0.13 8.33
CA SER A 80 -2.61 -0.63 9.02
C SER A 80 -1.38 -0.62 8.11
N ALA A 81 -1.50 -1.06 6.85
CA ALA A 81 -0.40 -1.04 5.90
C ALA A 81 -0.03 0.37 5.41
N SER A 82 -0.99 1.28 5.24
CA SER A 82 -0.76 2.65 4.80
C SER A 82 -0.05 3.47 5.88
N TYR A 83 -0.42 3.27 7.16
CA TYR A 83 0.27 3.87 8.30
C TYR A 83 1.75 3.43 8.37
N VAL A 84 2.01 2.16 8.10
CA VAL A 84 3.32 1.50 8.10
C VAL A 84 4.17 1.93 6.90
N THR A 85 3.60 1.87 5.69
CA THR A 85 4.28 2.22 4.43
C THR A 85 4.57 3.73 4.37
N TYR A 86 3.77 4.56 5.06
CA TYR A 86 4.02 5.99 5.18
C TYR A 86 5.39 6.33 5.80
N ARG A 87 5.95 5.46 6.66
CA ARG A 87 7.29 5.68 7.23
C ARG A 87 8.45 5.38 6.25
N ASN A 88 8.23 4.59 5.20
CA ASN A 88 9.30 4.11 4.31
C ASN A 88 9.04 4.49 2.84
N SER A 89 9.72 5.55 2.37
CA SER A 89 9.97 5.95 0.96
C SER A 89 9.00 5.43 -0.14
N LEU A 90 7.75 5.87 -0.10
CA LEU A 90 6.60 5.43 -0.93
C LEU A 90 6.72 5.54 -2.48
N LYS A 91 7.78 6.09 -3.07
CA LYS A 91 7.93 6.17 -4.55
C LYS A 91 8.53 4.91 -5.17
N ILE A 92 9.52 4.31 -4.52
CA ILE A 92 10.05 2.99 -4.91
C ILE A 92 8.98 1.93 -4.64
N THR A 93 8.21 2.12 -3.56
CA THR A 93 7.14 1.23 -3.10
C THR A 93 6.01 1.07 -4.12
N MET A 94 5.51 2.14 -4.76
CA MET A 94 4.33 2.00 -5.60
C MET A 94 4.61 1.22 -6.89
N THR A 95 5.71 1.49 -7.60
CA THR A 95 6.08 0.72 -8.81
C THR A 95 6.28 -0.76 -8.47
N VAL A 96 7.00 -1.05 -7.38
CA VAL A 96 7.22 -2.42 -6.91
C VAL A 96 5.89 -3.14 -6.63
N LEU A 97 4.93 -2.50 -5.98
CA LEU A 97 3.64 -3.12 -5.64
C LEU A 97 2.67 -3.19 -6.83
N THR A 98 2.83 -2.33 -7.83
CA THR A 98 1.85 -2.18 -8.92
C THR A 98 2.31 -2.82 -10.23
N GLU A 99 3.61 -3.00 -10.44
CA GLU A 99 4.18 -3.48 -11.71
C GLU A 99 4.91 -4.81 -11.60
N ASN A 100 5.53 -5.11 -10.45
CA ASN A 100 6.26 -6.37 -10.27
C ASN A 100 5.32 -7.55 -9.98
N SER A 101 5.90 -8.76 -10.01
CA SER A 101 5.24 -9.95 -9.50
C SER A 101 4.84 -9.75 -8.04
N PRO A 102 3.62 -10.15 -7.62
CA PRO A 102 3.23 -10.14 -6.21
C PRO A 102 3.90 -11.25 -5.40
N VAL A 103 4.69 -12.12 -6.03
CA VAL A 103 5.42 -13.21 -5.40
C VAL A 103 6.89 -13.12 -5.79
N VAL A 104 7.76 -13.19 -4.80
CA VAL A 104 9.21 -13.30 -4.96
C VAL A 104 9.68 -14.66 -4.46
N ARG A 105 10.80 -15.14 -4.99
CA ARG A 105 11.39 -16.42 -4.56
C ARG A 105 12.67 -16.21 -3.75
N LEU A 106 12.64 -16.64 -2.50
CA LEU A 106 13.77 -16.55 -1.58
C LEU A 106 14.51 -17.90 -1.48
N TYR A 107 15.81 -17.83 -1.18
CA TYR A 107 16.68 -18.99 -1.01
C TYR A 107 17.70 -18.75 0.11
N GLY A 108 18.17 -19.83 0.75
CA GLY A 108 19.21 -19.75 1.78
C GLY A 108 18.80 -18.89 2.97
N GLU A 109 19.75 -18.10 3.50
CA GLU A 109 19.55 -17.24 4.67
C GLU A 109 18.38 -16.26 4.49
N ASP A 110 18.24 -15.62 3.31
CA ASP A 110 17.12 -14.70 3.02
C ASP A 110 15.75 -15.36 3.24
N ALA A 111 15.62 -16.66 2.93
CA ALA A 111 14.38 -17.41 3.10
C ALA A 111 14.13 -17.80 4.56
N ASP A 112 15.20 -18.08 5.32
CA ASP A 112 15.12 -18.46 6.72
C ASP A 112 14.82 -17.22 7.59
N ASP A 113 15.41 -16.05 7.30
CA ASP A 113 15.14 -14.79 7.99
C ASP A 113 13.67 -14.37 7.88
N VAL A 114 13.13 -14.33 6.65
CA VAL A 114 11.72 -13.98 6.42
C VAL A 114 10.79 -14.99 7.08
N ARG A 115 11.15 -16.28 7.07
CA ARG A 115 10.38 -17.31 7.75
C ARG A 115 10.33 -17.07 9.25
N SER A 116 11.46 -16.82 9.88
CA SER A 116 11.55 -16.56 11.32
C SER A 116 10.70 -15.35 11.72
N LEU A 117 10.80 -14.23 10.98
CA LEU A 117 9.96 -13.05 11.24
C LEU A 117 8.47 -13.34 11.08
N MET A 118 8.09 -14.12 10.06
CA MET A 118 6.70 -14.52 9.86
C MET A 118 6.21 -15.43 10.99
N GLU A 119 7.02 -16.38 11.46
CA GLU A 119 6.70 -17.26 12.59
C GLU A 119 6.59 -16.48 13.91
N GLU A 120 7.49 -15.54 14.18
CA GLU A 120 7.44 -14.63 15.33
C GLU A 120 6.17 -13.78 15.31
N LEU A 121 5.80 -13.23 14.14
CA LEU A 121 4.52 -12.52 13.97
C LEU A 121 3.30 -13.42 14.26
N MET A 122 3.38 -14.74 13.98
CA MET A 122 2.30 -15.68 14.34
C MET A 122 2.18 -15.89 15.85
N GLU A 123 3.30 -15.89 16.57
CA GLU A 123 3.34 -16.11 18.02
C GLU A 123 2.87 -14.86 18.78
N GLU A 124 3.39 -13.69 18.40
CA GLU A 124 3.15 -12.42 19.08
C GLU A 124 1.80 -11.78 18.74
N GLY A 125 1.25 -12.05 17.56
CA GLY A 125 -0.08 -11.57 17.15
C GLY A 125 -1.24 -12.10 18.02
N SER A 126 -0.95 -12.96 19.00
CA SER A 126 -1.91 -13.46 20.00
C SER A 126 -1.95 -12.63 21.29
N GLY A 127 -1.02 -11.68 21.47
CA GLY A 127 -0.93 -10.80 22.64
C GLY A 127 -1.93 -9.64 22.58
N SER A 128 -2.42 -9.19 23.74
CA SER A 128 -3.40 -8.10 23.85
C SER A 128 -2.87 -6.84 24.55
N GLY A 129 -1.60 -6.82 24.93
CA GLY A 129 -0.95 -5.69 25.58
C GLY A 129 -0.47 -4.63 24.60
N ALA A 130 -0.28 -3.39 25.07
CA ALA A 130 0.26 -2.29 24.25
C ALA A 130 1.67 -2.58 23.71
N ALA A 131 2.49 -3.32 24.47
CA ALA A 131 3.81 -3.76 24.03
C ALA A 131 3.72 -4.77 22.88
N ASP A 132 2.86 -5.78 23.01
CA ASP A 132 2.58 -6.79 21.97
C ASP A 132 2.11 -6.14 20.66
N ILE A 133 1.30 -5.09 20.75
CA ILE A 133 0.84 -4.32 19.59
C ILE A 133 2.02 -3.62 18.90
N ILE A 134 2.84 -2.88 19.65
CA ILE A 134 4.00 -2.15 19.09
C ILE A 134 4.99 -3.11 18.42
N GLN A 135 5.22 -4.25 19.08
CA GLN A 135 6.10 -5.31 18.63
C GLN A 135 5.56 -5.94 17.32
N GLY A 136 4.29 -6.34 17.27
CA GLY A 136 3.66 -6.88 16.06
C GLY A 136 3.67 -5.91 14.87
N TYR A 137 3.45 -4.61 15.09
CA TYR A 137 3.60 -3.60 14.04
C TYR A 137 5.06 -3.44 13.57
N SER A 138 6.03 -3.60 14.47
CA SER A 138 7.46 -3.52 14.14
C SER A 138 7.90 -4.70 13.27
N LEU A 139 7.48 -5.92 13.62
CA LEU A 139 7.70 -7.11 12.78
C LEU A 139 7.04 -6.96 11.42
N PHE A 140 5.79 -6.50 11.39
CA PHE A 140 5.08 -6.28 10.13
C PHE A 140 5.81 -5.25 9.22
N LEU A 141 6.28 -4.15 9.79
CA LEU A 141 7.10 -3.15 9.09
C LEU A 141 8.36 -3.76 8.47
N GLU A 142 9.04 -4.61 9.21
CA GLU A 142 10.25 -5.28 8.77
C GLU A 142 9.96 -6.25 7.63
N ILE A 143 8.94 -7.10 7.78
CA ILE A 143 8.49 -8.06 6.75
C ILE A 143 8.11 -7.33 5.45
N VAL A 144 7.34 -6.25 5.54
CA VAL A 144 7.00 -5.40 4.38
C VAL A 144 8.25 -4.82 3.73
N THR A 145 9.20 -4.33 4.53
CA THR A 145 10.44 -3.74 4.02
C THR A 145 11.29 -4.79 3.28
N LEU A 146 11.36 -6.01 3.81
CA LEU A 146 12.03 -7.13 3.15
C LEU A 146 11.33 -7.49 1.84
N PHE A 147 9.99 -7.55 1.81
CA PHE A 147 9.26 -7.82 0.57
C PHE A 147 9.59 -6.82 -0.52
N LEU A 148 9.54 -5.52 -0.19
CA LEU A 148 9.85 -4.44 -1.13
C LEU A 148 11.29 -4.55 -1.66
N ARG A 149 12.25 -4.86 -0.77
CA ARG A 149 13.66 -5.05 -1.14
C ARG A 149 13.83 -6.23 -2.10
N TYR A 150 13.26 -7.38 -1.79
CA TYR A 150 13.40 -8.57 -2.63
C TYR A 150 12.68 -8.44 -3.96
N SER A 151 11.51 -7.82 -3.98
CA SER A 151 10.76 -7.56 -5.22
C SER A 151 11.50 -6.58 -6.14
N ALA A 152 12.13 -5.53 -5.58
CA ALA A 152 12.97 -4.64 -6.36
C ALA A 152 14.17 -5.37 -6.99
N ARG A 153 14.90 -6.19 -6.20
CA ARG A 153 16.03 -7.00 -6.69
C ARG A 153 15.63 -7.97 -7.80
N GLU A 154 14.50 -8.66 -7.64
CA GLU A 154 14.02 -9.61 -8.64
C GLU A 154 13.61 -8.90 -9.94
N SER A 155 12.98 -7.73 -9.83
CA SER A 155 12.60 -6.90 -10.99
C SER A 155 13.81 -6.43 -11.79
N GLU A 156 14.87 -5.92 -11.12
CA GLU A 156 16.12 -5.53 -11.78
C GLU A 156 16.77 -6.70 -12.54
N GLN A 157 16.75 -7.91 -11.96
CA GLN A 157 17.27 -9.11 -12.61
C GLN A 157 16.45 -9.52 -13.83
N GLN A 158 15.12 -9.48 -13.72
CA GLN A 158 14.20 -9.81 -14.81
C GLN A 158 14.28 -8.80 -15.97
N GLU A 159 14.42 -7.50 -15.66
CA GLU A 159 14.65 -6.45 -16.65
C GLU A 159 15.98 -6.64 -17.39
N GLY A 160 17.06 -6.94 -16.66
CA GLY A 160 18.37 -7.25 -17.26
C GLY A 160 18.35 -8.47 -18.18
N GLN A 161 17.42 -9.41 -17.95
CA GLN A 161 17.17 -10.57 -18.81
C GLN A 161 16.12 -10.35 -19.91
N GLY A 162 15.49 -9.17 -19.95
CA GLY A 162 14.45 -8.83 -20.92
C GLY A 162 13.14 -9.61 -20.76
N ARG A 163 12.83 -10.08 -19.55
CA ARG A 163 11.63 -10.90 -19.24
C ARG A 163 10.84 -10.29 -18.07
N PRO A 164 10.23 -9.10 -18.25
CA PRO A 164 9.44 -8.48 -17.20
C PRO A 164 8.19 -9.30 -16.85
N PHE A 165 7.67 -9.10 -15.65
CA PHE A 165 6.43 -9.76 -15.21
C PHE A 165 5.23 -9.37 -16.10
N GLU A 166 4.63 -10.37 -16.76
CA GLU A 166 3.50 -10.16 -17.66
C GLU A 166 2.14 -10.20 -16.94
N ARG A 167 1.43 -9.07 -16.99
CA ARG A 167 0.07 -8.93 -16.45
C ARG A 167 -0.99 -9.18 -17.52
N SER A 168 -2.01 -9.95 -17.18
CA SER A 168 -3.19 -10.16 -18.03
C SER A 168 -3.97 -8.84 -18.26
N LEU A 169 -4.85 -8.81 -19.27
CA LEU A 169 -5.74 -7.67 -19.47
C LEU A 169 -6.68 -7.48 -18.26
N ALA A 170 -7.23 -8.56 -17.71
CA ALA A 170 -8.08 -8.52 -16.53
C ALA A 170 -7.36 -7.91 -15.32
N TRP A 171 -6.07 -8.23 -15.13
CA TRP A 171 -5.23 -7.64 -14.10
C TRP A 171 -5.16 -6.12 -14.23
N LYS A 172 -4.76 -5.64 -15.41
CA LYS A 172 -4.60 -4.20 -15.68
C LYS A 172 -5.92 -3.44 -15.49
N LEU A 173 -7.04 -4.05 -15.90
CA LEU A 173 -8.37 -3.48 -15.70
C LEU A 173 -8.76 -3.42 -14.21
N LEU A 174 -8.58 -4.49 -13.45
CA LEU A 174 -8.88 -4.53 -12.01
C LEU A 174 -8.04 -3.52 -11.24
N GLN A 175 -6.74 -3.49 -11.50
CA GLN A 175 -5.82 -2.53 -10.92
C GLN A 175 -6.28 -1.09 -11.19
N HIS A 176 -6.58 -0.75 -12.45
CA HIS A 176 -7.06 0.59 -12.81
C HIS A 176 -8.39 0.94 -12.12
N ILE A 177 -9.34 0.01 -12.06
CA ILE A 177 -10.62 0.22 -11.38
C ILE A 177 -10.42 0.54 -9.91
N PHE A 178 -9.54 -0.19 -9.23
CA PHE A 178 -9.29 0.01 -7.81
C PHE A 178 -8.50 1.29 -7.54
N THR A 179 -7.48 1.59 -8.36
CA THR A 179 -6.67 2.80 -8.23
C THR A 179 -7.48 4.09 -8.46
N TYR A 180 -8.33 4.12 -9.48
CA TYR A 180 -9.07 5.32 -9.91
C TYR A 180 -10.57 5.25 -9.59
N SER A 181 -10.94 4.52 -8.53
CA SER A 181 -12.34 4.26 -8.15
C SER A 181 -13.12 5.52 -7.75
N ASN A 182 -12.44 6.54 -7.26
CA ASN A 182 -13.01 7.85 -6.89
C ASN A 182 -13.34 8.73 -8.11
N GLU A 183 -12.80 8.41 -9.29
CA GLU A 183 -13.06 9.17 -10.51
C GLU A 183 -14.35 8.71 -11.22
N ASN A 184 -14.77 9.49 -12.23
CA ASN A 184 -15.87 9.12 -13.12
C ASN A 184 -15.38 8.10 -14.16
N LEU A 185 -15.09 6.88 -13.72
CA LEU A 185 -14.60 5.79 -14.54
C LEU A 185 -15.75 5.13 -15.30
N THR A 186 -15.55 4.84 -16.59
CA THR A 186 -16.50 4.09 -17.42
C THR A 186 -15.79 2.99 -18.20
N ARG A 187 -16.56 2.03 -18.72
CA ARG A 187 -16.00 0.95 -19.55
C ARG A 187 -15.39 1.48 -20.84
N GLU A 188 -15.97 2.54 -21.40
CA GLU A 188 -15.51 3.22 -22.60
C GLU A 188 -14.15 3.88 -22.36
N LYS A 189 -13.96 4.52 -21.19
CA LYS A 189 -12.65 5.06 -20.79
C LYS A 189 -11.60 3.97 -20.66
N LEU A 190 -11.92 2.85 -19.98
CA LEU A 190 -11.00 1.72 -19.86
C LEU A 190 -10.65 1.11 -21.22
N ALA A 191 -11.66 0.92 -22.06
CA ALA A 191 -11.49 0.43 -23.43
C ALA A 191 -10.53 1.31 -24.24
N ALA A 192 -10.71 2.64 -24.16
CA ALA A 192 -9.84 3.60 -24.83
C ALA A 192 -8.40 3.57 -24.28
N VAL A 193 -8.22 3.55 -22.95
CA VAL A 193 -6.89 3.52 -22.29
C VAL A 193 -6.09 2.28 -22.69
N TYR A 194 -6.74 1.12 -22.75
CA TYR A 194 -6.07 -0.15 -23.04
C TYR A 194 -6.09 -0.55 -24.52
N GLY A 195 -6.67 0.27 -25.41
CA GLY A 195 -6.75 -0.03 -26.84
C GLY A 195 -7.60 -1.26 -27.15
N VAL A 196 -8.64 -1.53 -26.36
CA VAL A 196 -9.52 -2.70 -26.49
C VAL A 196 -10.98 -2.29 -26.64
N THR A 197 -11.84 -3.22 -27.03
CA THR A 197 -13.29 -2.97 -27.11
C THR A 197 -13.96 -3.02 -25.73
N VAL A 198 -15.07 -2.29 -25.57
CA VAL A 198 -15.92 -2.36 -24.35
C VAL A 198 -16.41 -3.80 -24.06
N ARG A 199 -16.61 -4.60 -25.11
CA ARG A 199 -16.95 -6.03 -24.99
C ARG A 199 -15.80 -6.81 -24.36
N GLN A 200 -14.56 -6.59 -24.79
CA GLN A 200 -13.39 -7.23 -24.18
C GLN A 200 -13.23 -6.84 -22.72
N VAL A 201 -13.41 -5.56 -22.36
CA VAL A 201 -13.41 -5.12 -20.95
C VAL A 201 -14.44 -5.92 -20.14
N SER A 202 -15.68 -5.98 -20.61
CA SER A 202 -16.76 -6.66 -19.88
C SER A 202 -16.50 -8.16 -19.77
N CYS A 203 -16.03 -8.80 -20.85
CA CYS A 203 -15.72 -10.23 -20.88
C CYS A 203 -14.58 -10.60 -19.93
N GLN A 204 -13.48 -9.84 -19.94
CA GLN A 204 -12.33 -10.10 -19.08
C GLN A 204 -12.66 -9.95 -17.60
N LEU A 205 -13.38 -8.89 -17.23
CA LEU A 205 -13.80 -8.66 -15.86
C LEU A 205 -14.76 -9.76 -15.38
N SER A 206 -15.74 -10.15 -16.19
CA SER A 206 -16.67 -11.22 -15.82
C SER A 206 -16.02 -12.60 -15.76
N LEU A 207 -15.03 -12.88 -16.62
CA LEU A 207 -14.30 -14.14 -16.63
C LEU A 207 -13.47 -14.34 -15.34
N VAL A 208 -12.75 -13.30 -14.91
CA VAL A 208 -11.82 -13.40 -13.78
C VAL A 208 -12.51 -13.11 -12.44
N ALA A 209 -13.39 -12.12 -12.39
CA ALA A 209 -13.99 -11.67 -11.14
C ALA A 209 -15.39 -12.20 -10.87
N GLY A 210 -16.04 -12.83 -11.87
CA GLY A 210 -17.46 -13.21 -11.78
C GLY A 210 -18.41 -12.03 -11.62
N GLN A 211 -17.92 -10.79 -11.82
CA GLN A 211 -18.67 -9.56 -11.62
C GLN A 211 -18.58 -8.64 -12.84
N ASN A 212 -19.57 -7.76 -12.99
CA ASN A 212 -19.54 -6.71 -14.00
C ASN A 212 -18.74 -5.49 -13.50
N PHE A 213 -18.43 -4.58 -14.42
CA PHE A 213 -17.69 -3.35 -14.12
C PHE A 213 -18.30 -2.52 -12.98
N ALA A 214 -19.63 -2.36 -12.94
CA ALA A 214 -20.29 -1.55 -11.91
C ALA A 214 -20.18 -2.18 -10.52
N GLY A 215 -20.29 -3.51 -10.44
CA GLY A 215 -20.07 -4.26 -9.20
C GLY A 215 -18.64 -4.09 -8.67
N LEU A 216 -17.65 -4.23 -9.56
CA LEU A 216 -16.24 -4.05 -9.22
C LEU A 216 -15.89 -2.62 -8.81
N LEU A 217 -16.46 -1.63 -9.51
CA LEU A 217 -16.28 -0.22 -9.14
C LEU A 217 -16.88 0.06 -7.77
N ASN A 218 -18.12 -0.38 -7.51
CA ASN A 218 -18.75 -0.21 -6.20
C ASN A 218 -17.94 -0.90 -5.10
N ARG A 219 -17.38 -2.08 -5.39
CA ARG A 219 -16.50 -2.77 -4.47
C ARG A 219 -15.24 -1.99 -4.15
N ALA A 220 -14.51 -1.53 -5.16
CA ALA A 220 -13.33 -0.70 -4.96
C ALA A 220 -13.63 0.55 -4.11
N ARG A 221 -14.80 1.19 -4.31
CA ARG A 221 -15.23 2.34 -3.52
C ARG A 221 -15.57 1.97 -2.07
N VAL A 222 -16.20 0.82 -1.84
CA VAL A 222 -16.50 0.32 -0.49
C VAL A 222 -15.22 -0.08 0.23
N ASP A 223 -14.29 -0.76 -0.43
CA ASP A 223 -13.00 -1.13 0.15
C ASP A 223 -12.23 0.13 0.59
N ARG A 224 -12.17 1.16 -0.27
CA ARG A 224 -11.58 2.47 0.08
C ARG A 224 -12.34 3.17 1.22
N ALA A 225 -13.66 2.99 1.30
CA ALA A 225 -14.46 3.55 2.39
C ALA A 225 -14.16 2.84 3.72
N CYS A 226 -13.95 1.52 3.71
CA CYS A 226 -13.51 0.76 4.88
C CYS A 226 -12.19 1.31 5.39
N ASP A 227 -11.19 1.49 4.51
CA ASP A 227 -9.88 2.08 4.86
C ASP A 227 -10.05 3.45 5.55
N MET A 228 -10.97 4.27 5.06
CA MET A 228 -11.30 5.58 5.65
C MET A 228 -12.08 5.51 6.97
N MET A 229 -12.70 4.38 7.31
CA MET A 229 -13.48 4.20 8.53
C MET A 229 -12.67 3.69 9.71
N HIS A 230 -11.46 3.15 9.51
CA HIS A 230 -10.45 2.85 10.55
C HIS A 230 -9.96 4.09 11.32
N PHE A 231 -10.61 5.20 11.05
CA PHE A 231 -9.99 6.47 10.91
C PHE A 231 -11.09 7.44 11.42
N GLY A 232 -11.14 7.60 12.74
CA GLY A 232 -12.17 8.37 13.44
C GLY A 232 -12.23 9.85 13.04
N GLY A 233 -13.43 10.44 13.09
CA GLY A 233 -13.63 11.88 12.87
C GLY A 233 -14.08 12.29 11.46
N LEU A 234 -14.25 11.34 10.53
CA LEU A 234 -14.86 11.57 9.22
C LEU A 234 -16.37 11.31 9.24
N THR A 235 -17.15 12.19 8.61
CA THR A 235 -18.59 11.97 8.44
C THR A 235 -18.84 10.95 7.32
N MET A 236 -19.92 10.17 7.43
CA MET A 236 -20.31 9.22 6.37
C MET A 236 -20.58 9.91 5.04
N GLN A 237 -21.13 11.14 5.09
CA GLN A 237 -21.30 12.00 3.93
C GLN A 237 -19.97 12.28 3.21
N TYR A 238 -18.93 12.65 3.97
CA TYR A 238 -17.61 12.92 3.43
C TYR A 238 -17.01 11.68 2.80
N ILE A 239 -17.03 10.55 3.51
CA ILE A 239 -16.48 9.28 3.02
C ILE A 239 -17.17 8.90 1.70
N ALA A 240 -18.51 8.91 1.67
CA ALA A 240 -19.29 8.58 0.47
C ALA A 240 -18.88 9.45 -0.73
N ARG A 241 -18.77 10.77 -0.54
CA ARG A 241 -18.37 11.69 -1.61
C ARG A 241 -16.94 11.48 -2.07
N TYR A 242 -16.01 11.29 -1.13
CA TYR A 242 -14.59 11.11 -1.43
C TYR A 242 -14.33 9.82 -2.22
N VAL A 243 -14.99 8.73 -1.85
CA VAL A 243 -14.86 7.46 -2.58
C VAL A 243 -15.63 7.44 -3.90
N GLY A 244 -16.30 8.53 -4.29
CA GLY A 244 -16.91 8.68 -5.62
C GLY A 244 -18.42 8.35 -5.70
N TYR A 245 -19.12 8.25 -4.56
CA TYR A 245 -20.59 8.22 -4.56
C TYR A 245 -21.17 9.63 -4.64
N HIS A 246 -22.22 9.78 -5.45
CA HIS A 246 -22.96 11.04 -5.59
C HIS A 246 -24.12 11.15 -4.59
N SER A 247 -24.44 10.06 -3.90
CA SER A 247 -25.52 9.97 -2.92
C SER A 247 -25.12 9.01 -1.80
N GLU A 248 -25.33 9.44 -0.55
CA GLU A 248 -25.17 8.60 0.63
C GLU A 248 -26.09 7.36 0.58
N THR A 249 -27.28 7.48 0.02
CA THR A 249 -28.21 6.35 -0.09
C THR A 249 -27.65 5.23 -0.96
N SER A 250 -27.00 5.59 -2.08
CA SER A 250 -26.32 4.62 -2.96
C SER A 250 -25.12 3.99 -2.26
N PHE A 251 -24.35 4.80 -1.53
CA PHE A 251 -23.22 4.32 -0.73
C PHE A 251 -23.66 3.30 0.32
N TYR A 252 -24.63 3.65 1.17
CA TYR A 252 -25.14 2.75 2.22
C TYR A 252 -25.69 1.44 1.64
N ARG A 253 -26.37 1.49 0.49
CA ARG A 253 -26.88 0.30 -0.18
C ARG A 253 -25.75 -0.60 -0.67
N SER A 254 -24.77 -0.04 -1.40
CA SER A 254 -23.61 -0.80 -1.88
C SER A 254 -22.80 -1.38 -0.73
N PHE A 255 -22.56 -0.59 0.32
CA PHE A 255 -21.82 -1.00 1.50
C PHE A 255 -22.52 -2.16 2.21
N LYS A 256 -23.83 -2.04 2.49
CA LYS A 256 -24.61 -3.11 3.13
C LYS A 256 -24.66 -4.39 2.30
N GLN A 257 -24.76 -4.27 0.97
CA GLN A 257 -24.75 -5.41 0.07
C GLN A 257 -23.40 -6.17 0.09
N LEU A 258 -22.29 -5.44 0.19
CA LEU A 258 -20.94 -6.03 0.14
C LEU A 258 -20.43 -6.50 1.51
N MET A 259 -20.69 -5.73 2.56
CA MET A 259 -20.17 -5.97 3.92
C MET A 259 -21.16 -6.67 4.85
N GLY A 260 -22.42 -6.81 4.45
CA GLY A 260 -23.48 -7.42 5.27
C GLY A 260 -23.99 -6.54 6.43
N MET A 261 -23.38 -5.37 6.64
CA MET A 261 -23.71 -4.40 7.68
C MET A 261 -23.66 -2.97 7.13
N THR A 262 -24.22 -2.00 7.84
CA THR A 262 -24.19 -0.59 7.43
C THR A 262 -22.81 0.05 7.69
N PRO A 263 -22.46 1.13 6.96
CA PRO A 263 -21.26 1.92 7.23
C PRO A 263 -21.09 2.32 8.71
N GLN A 264 -22.17 2.72 9.38
CA GLN A 264 -22.14 3.12 10.79
C GLN A 264 -21.88 1.94 11.73
N GLU A 265 -22.53 0.80 11.49
CA GLU A 265 -22.27 -0.42 12.26
C GLU A 265 -20.83 -0.90 12.07
N TYR A 266 -20.32 -0.86 10.84
CA TYR A 266 -18.94 -1.18 10.53
C TYR A 266 -17.96 -0.24 11.22
N GLN A 267 -18.17 1.08 11.11
CA GLN A 267 -17.33 2.07 11.78
C GLN A 267 -17.32 1.86 13.29
N LYS A 268 -18.47 1.55 13.91
CA LYS A 268 -18.54 1.23 15.35
C LYS A 268 -17.86 -0.09 15.71
N ALA A 269 -17.89 -1.09 14.82
CA ALA A 269 -17.23 -2.37 15.04
C ALA A 269 -15.70 -2.26 14.96
N VAL A 270 -15.20 -1.37 14.08
CA VAL A 270 -13.77 -1.17 13.82
C VAL A 270 -13.14 -0.13 14.76
N LEU A 271 -13.91 0.87 15.20
CA LEU A 271 -13.49 1.84 16.22
C LEU A 271 -14.04 1.40 17.59
N PRO A 272 -13.22 0.86 18.51
CA PRO A 272 -13.69 0.50 19.83
C PRO A 272 -14.28 1.73 20.57
N GLU A 273 -15.34 1.52 21.36
CA GLU A 273 -15.88 2.57 22.23
C GLU A 273 -14.76 3.11 23.12
N ALA A 274 -14.61 4.43 23.14
CA ALA A 274 -13.52 5.16 23.76
C ALA A 274 -13.27 4.76 25.23
N GLY A 275 -12.42 3.75 25.43
CA GLY A 275 -11.56 3.66 26.61
C GLY A 275 -10.42 4.64 26.39
N LYS A 276 -10.38 5.69 27.21
CA LYS A 276 -9.27 6.65 27.28
C LYS A 276 -7.94 5.88 27.35
N GLU A 277 -6.92 6.38 26.64
CA GLU A 277 -5.50 5.96 26.70
C GLU A 277 -4.99 4.90 25.70
N ALA A 278 -5.40 4.99 24.44
CA ALA A 278 -4.46 4.70 23.34
C ALA A 278 -4.32 5.96 22.50
N ALA A 279 -3.08 6.38 22.22
CA ALA A 279 -2.74 7.55 21.42
C ALA A 279 -3.29 7.41 19.99
N HIS A 280 -4.56 7.75 19.79
CA HIS A 280 -5.20 7.64 18.51
C HIS A 280 -4.79 8.83 17.65
N ILE A 281 -3.99 8.58 16.61
CA ILE A 281 -3.65 9.59 15.61
C ILE A 281 -4.94 10.02 14.90
N ASP A 282 -5.22 11.31 14.85
CA ASP A 282 -6.34 11.90 14.12
C ASP A 282 -6.22 11.54 12.65
N THR A 283 -7.26 10.91 12.15
CA THR A 283 -7.39 10.45 10.77
C THR A 283 -7.31 11.54 9.75
N ARG A 284 -7.85 12.71 10.08
CA ARG A 284 -7.80 13.86 9.18
C ARG A 284 -6.33 14.25 8.99
N ALA A 285 -5.51 14.11 10.03
CA ALA A 285 -4.06 14.26 9.92
C ALA A 285 -3.46 13.22 8.96
N LEU A 286 -3.84 11.95 9.05
CA LEU A 286 -3.37 10.89 8.12
C LEU A 286 -3.82 11.10 6.67
N LEU A 287 -5.03 11.61 6.43
CA LEU A 287 -5.50 11.98 5.08
C LEU A 287 -4.68 13.14 4.51
N ILE A 288 -4.43 14.17 5.32
CA ILE A 288 -3.54 15.29 4.96
C ILE A 288 -2.18 14.72 4.57
N LEU A 289 -1.63 13.85 5.42
CA LEU A 289 -0.34 13.22 5.25
C LEU A 289 -0.22 12.42 3.94
N ASN A 290 -1.21 11.58 3.63
CA ASN A 290 -1.27 10.80 2.39
C ASN A 290 -1.33 11.71 1.16
N TYR A 291 -2.11 12.78 1.22
CA TYR A 291 -2.19 13.75 0.13
C TYR A 291 -0.87 14.49 -0.07
N LEU A 292 -0.20 14.92 1.01
CA LEU A 292 1.15 15.51 0.92
C LEU A 292 2.13 14.53 0.30
N PHE A 293 2.03 13.24 0.61
CA PHE A 293 2.87 12.22 0.00
C PHE A 293 2.66 12.10 -1.52
N GLY A 294 1.41 12.12 -1.99
CA GLY A 294 1.11 12.04 -3.43
C GLY A 294 1.59 13.27 -4.21
N HIS A 295 1.66 14.42 -3.56
CA HIS A 295 1.81 15.73 -4.21
C HIS A 295 3.02 16.55 -3.76
N TYR A 296 3.97 15.99 -2.98
CA TYR A 296 5.06 16.78 -2.39
C TYR A 296 5.94 17.50 -3.41
N ARG A 297 5.99 17.02 -4.66
CA ARG A 297 6.80 17.62 -5.74
C ARG A 297 6.16 18.87 -6.35
N GLU A 298 4.90 19.11 -6.04
CA GLU A 298 4.12 20.20 -6.58
C GLU A 298 4.23 21.44 -5.66
N PRO A 299 4.02 22.65 -6.19
CA PRO A 299 3.87 23.85 -5.37
C PRO A 299 2.53 23.78 -4.61
N LEU A 300 2.55 23.17 -3.43
CA LEU A 300 1.35 22.87 -2.66
C LEU A 300 1.23 23.78 -1.43
N THR A 301 0.09 24.47 -1.30
CA THR A 301 -0.22 25.26 -0.09
C THR A 301 -1.17 24.50 0.83
N THR A 302 -1.22 24.91 2.11
CA THR A 302 -2.20 24.41 3.07
C THR A 302 -3.64 24.59 2.57
N GLN A 303 -3.92 25.65 1.80
CA GLN A 303 -5.23 25.91 1.21
C GLN A 303 -5.59 24.90 0.12
N ASP A 304 -4.61 24.49 -0.68
CA ASP A 304 -4.80 23.51 -1.75
C ASP A 304 -5.08 22.13 -1.15
N THR A 305 -4.29 21.73 -0.16
CA THR A 305 -4.52 20.50 0.60
C THR A 305 -5.89 20.49 1.28
N ALA A 306 -6.27 21.59 1.94
CA ALA A 306 -7.58 21.71 2.56
C ALA A 306 -8.72 21.55 1.53
N LYS A 307 -8.62 22.22 0.38
CA LYS A 307 -9.61 22.11 -0.71
C LYS A 307 -9.70 20.70 -1.27
N ALA A 308 -8.56 20.08 -1.58
CA ALA A 308 -8.51 18.74 -2.16
C ALA A 308 -9.12 17.67 -1.24
N LEU A 309 -8.96 17.86 0.07
CA LEU A 309 -9.48 16.95 1.10
C LEU A 309 -10.79 17.41 1.72
N TYR A 310 -11.43 18.47 1.20
CA TYR A 310 -12.62 19.10 1.75
C TYR A 310 -12.54 19.36 3.27
N LEU A 311 -11.37 19.76 3.75
CA LEU A 311 -11.12 20.18 5.12
C LEU A 311 -11.18 21.70 5.24
N GLU A 312 -11.45 22.19 6.44
CA GLU A 312 -11.26 23.61 6.74
C GLU A 312 -9.76 23.94 6.75
N LYS A 313 -9.36 25.01 6.06
CA LYS A 313 -7.95 25.43 5.99
C LYS A 313 -7.29 25.53 7.37
N ASN A 314 -8.02 26.04 8.35
CA ASN A 314 -7.52 26.31 9.69
C ASN A 314 -7.36 25.03 10.54
N SER A 315 -7.92 23.88 10.12
CA SER A 315 -7.74 22.62 10.83
C SER A 315 -6.47 21.86 10.42
N VAL A 316 -5.94 22.11 9.21
CA VAL A 316 -4.82 21.33 8.65
C VAL A 316 -3.56 21.38 9.52
N ASN A 317 -3.06 22.57 9.86
CA ASN A 317 -1.83 22.69 10.66
C ASN A 317 -2.00 22.20 12.10
N PRO A 318 -3.10 22.53 12.83
CA PRO A 318 -3.35 21.94 14.14
C PRO A 318 -3.36 20.41 14.10
N LEU A 319 -4.07 19.81 13.14
CA LEU A 319 -4.12 18.37 12.98
C LEU A 319 -2.73 17.76 12.76
N LEU A 320 -1.92 18.35 11.88
CA LEU A 320 -0.58 17.83 11.63
C LEU A 320 0.35 18.00 12.84
N LYS A 321 0.30 19.15 13.53
CA LYS A 321 1.14 19.41 14.70
C LYS A 321 0.82 18.48 15.87
N GLU A 322 -0.47 18.29 16.14
CA GLU A 322 -0.95 17.42 17.23
C GLU A 322 -0.54 15.96 17.00
N ASN A 323 -0.51 15.52 15.74
CA ASN A 323 -0.35 14.11 15.40
C ASN A 323 1.06 13.70 14.98
N PHE A 324 1.83 14.62 14.36
CA PHE A 324 3.14 14.34 13.80
C PHE A 324 4.23 15.29 14.30
N GLY A 325 3.88 16.26 15.16
CA GLY A 325 4.82 17.27 15.68
C GLY A 325 5.27 18.30 14.64
N LEU A 326 4.78 18.21 13.39
CA LEU A 326 5.17 19.05 12.27
C LEU A 326 3.94 19.71 11.65
N ASP A 327 4.12 20.89 11.06
CA ASP A 327 3.07 21.50 10.24
C ASP A 327 3.16 21.06 8.77
N HIS A 328 2.24 21.57 7.95
CA HIS A 328 2.16 21.28 6.51
C HIS A 328 3.49 21.51 5.78
N SER A 329 4.16 22.63 6.08
CA SER A 329 5.45 22.96 5.46
C SER A 329 6.59 22.09 5.98
N GLY A 330 6.56 21.75 7.27
CA GLY A 330 7.51 20.84 7.90
C GLY A 330 7.45 19.46 7.24
N ILE A 331 6.27 18.87 7.10
CA ILE A 331 6.09 17.56 6.46
C ILE A 331 6.53 17.58 4.99
N LEU A 332 6.15 18.61 4.22
CA LEU A 332 6.63 18.74 2.85
C LEU A 332 8.16 18.81 2.81
N THR A 333 8.79 19.50 3.74
CA THR A 333 10.25 19.58 3.83
C THR A 333 10.87 18.20 4.10
N GLU A 334 10.31 17.45 5.05
CA GLU A 334 10.75 16.08 5.34
C GLU A 334 10.69 15.19 4.09
N LEU A 335 9.53 15.12 3.44
CA LEU A 335 9.33 14.28 2.25
C LEU A 335 10.30 14.63 1.12
N ARG A 336 10.54 15.93 0.91
CA ARG A 336 11.43 16.43 -0.14
C ARG A 336 12.90 16.16 0.16
N MET A 337 13.30 16.27 1.43
CA MET A 337 14.66 15.98 1.88
C MET A 337 14.98 14.49 1.76
N THR A 338 14.11 13.63 2.28
CA THR A 338 14.26 12.17 2.13
C THR A 338 14.32 11.73 0.66
N TYR A 339 13.49 12.35 -0.20
CA TYR A 339 13.57 12.06 -1.64
C TYR A 339 14.88 12.57 -2.26
N SER A 340 15.39 13.71 -1.80
CA SER A 340 16.67 14.24 -2.29
C SER A 340 17.86 13.39 -1.87
N GLU A 341 17.88 12.86 -0.65
CA GLU A 341 18.88 11.92 -0.14
C GLU A 341 18.96 10.70 -1.07
N SER A 342 17.81 10.08 -1.35
CA SER A 342 17.72 8.94 -2.28
C SER A 342 18.26 9.27 -3.68
N LEU A 343 17.95 10.45 -4.24
CA LEU A 343 18.49 10.87 -5.54
C LEU A 343 19.99 11.18 -5.49
N LEU A 344 20.52 11.66 -4.37
CA LEU A 344 21.94 11.92 -4.19
C LEU A 344 22.76 10.63 -4.12
N GLU A 345 22.21 9.61 -3.46
CA GLU A 345 22.83 8.29 -3.27
C GLU A 345 22.75 7.43 -4.52
N ASN A 346 21.59 7.42 -5.18
CA ASN A 346 21.28 6.43 -6.22
C ASN A 346 21.33 7.01 -7.65
N SER A 347 21.75 8.27 -7.82
CA SER A 347 21.82 8.87 -9.15
C SER A 347 22.97 9.87 -9.33
N ARG A 348 23.31 10.12 -10.60
CA ARG A 348 24.25 11.17 -11.01
C ARG A 348 23.57 12.51 -11.33
N MET A 349 22.28 12.66 -11.00
CA MET A 349 21.50 13.86 -11.33
C MET A 349 22.16 15.11 -10.74
N PRO A 350 22.35 16.21 -11.50
CA PRO A 350 22.89 17.46 -10.97
C PRO A 350 22.09 17.97 -9.76
N VAL A 351 22.76 18.57 -8.78
CA VAL A 351 22.12 19.06 -7.53
C VAL A 351 20.99 20.06 -7.82
N VAL A 352 21.16 20.87 -8.87
CA VAL A 352 20.13 21.80 -9.34
C VAL A 352 18.88 21.06 -9.82
N ASP A 353 19.05 20.00 -10.60
CA ASP A 353 17.95 19.19 -11.11
C ASP A 353 17.27 18.39 -9.99
N ILE A 354 18.04 17.93 -8.99
CA ILE A 354 17.49 17.28 -7.79
C ILE A 354 16.58 18.25 -7.02
N ALA A 355 17.00 19.51 -6.86
CA ALA A 355 16.18 20.50 -6.17
C ALA A 355 14.80 20.64 -6.84
N PHE A 356 14.77 20.76 -8.17
CA PHE A 356 13.52 20.84 -8.94
C PHE A 356 12.74 19.53 -8.91
N ALA A 357 13.41 18.37 -9.01
CA ALA A 357 12.77 17.06 -8.95
C ALA A 357 12.07 16.80 -7.60
N CYS A 358 12.61 17.36 -6.52
CA CYS A 358 12.02 17.37 -5.19
C CYS A 358 10.91 18.41 -5.02
N GLY A 359 10.67 19.32 -5.97
CA GLY A 359 9.61 20.32 -5.87
C GLY A 359 10.04 21.63 -5.21
N TYR A 360 11.34 21.91 -5.13
CA TYR A 360 11.83 23.26 -4.83
C TYR A 360 11.88 24.09 -6.10
N ASN A 361 11.41 25.34 -6.01
CA ASN A 361 11.50 26.31 -7.10
C ASN A 361 12.88 26.99 -7.17
N SER A 362 13.79 26.66 -6.25
CA SER A 362 15.13 27.25 -6.16
C SER A 362 16.12 26.24 -5.59
N SER A 363 17.20 26.01 -6.33
CA SER A 363 18.33 25.21 -5.88
C SER A 363 19.02 25.81 -4.66
N HIS A 364 19.05 27.14 -4.52
CA HIS A 364 19.60 27.81 -3.34
C HIS A 364 18.79 27.49 -2.08
N THR A 365 17.46 27.50 -2.16
CA THR A 365 16.59 27.15 -1.02
C THR A 365 16.78 25.70 -0.63
N PHE A 366 16.84 24.80 -1.62
CA PHE A 366 17.12 23.39 -1.39
C PHE A 366 18.47 23.17 -0.70
N ILE A 367 19.56 23.72 -1.26
CA ILE A 367 20.91 23.55 -0.71
C ILE A 367 20.98 24.06 0.72
N ARG A 368 20.38 25.23 1.00
CA ARG A 368 20.36 25.79 2.36
C ARG A 368 19.68 24.84 3.34
N ILE A 369 18.47 24.37 3.04
CA ILE A 369 17.71 23.48 3.94
C ILE A 369 18.44 22.13 4.10
N PHE A 370 18.98 21.59 3.01
CA PHE A 370 19.74 20.33 3.05
C PHE A 370 20.99 20.47 3.93
N SER A 371 21.74 21.56 3.79
CA SER A 371 22.93 21.81 4.60
C SER A 371 22.61 22.08 6.07
N GLU A 372 21.53 22.77 6.36
CA GLU A 372 21.04 22.95 7.74
C GLU A 372 20.71 21.59 8.39
N ARG A 373 20.17 20.64 7.62
CA ARG A 373 19.77 19.32 8.10
C ARG A 373 20.94 18.34 8.27
N HIS A 374 21.85 18.28 7.30
CA HIS A 374 22.90 17.25 7.25
C HIS A 374 24.29 17.75 7.68
N GLY A 375 24.43 19.05 7.96
CA GLY A 375 25.72 19.67 8.29
C GLY A 375 26.70 19.73 7.11
N MET A 376 26.26 19.37 5.90
CA MET A 376 27.07 19.36 4.69
C MET A 376 26.22 19.67 3.45
N THR A 377 26.86 20.09 2.35
CA THR A 377 26.16 20.36 1.09
C THR A 377 25.67 19.07 0.43
N PRO A 378 24.62 19.10 -0.41
CA PRO A 378 24.18 17.94 -1.19
C PRO A 378 25.32 17.29 -1.99
N GLY A 379 26.23 18.11 -2.55
CA GLY A 379 27.39 17.63 -3.30
C GLY A 379 28.42 16.92 -2.43
N GLU A 380 28.62 17.37 -1.20
CA GLU A 380 29.46 16.68 -0.22
C GLU A 380 28.82 15.37 0.26
N TYR A 381 27.53 15.42 0.58
CA TYR A 381 26.74 14.25 0.97
C TYR A 381 26.82 13.13 -0.07
N ARG A 382 26.63 13.44 -1.36
CA ARG A 382 26.80 12.47 -2.45
C ARG A 382 28.19 11.82 -2.46
N ARG A 383 29.25 12.60 -2.28
CA ARG A 383 30.63 12.07 -2.28
C ARG A 383 30.85 11.13 -1.09
N PHE A 384 30.26 11.47 0.06
CA PHE A 384 30.32 10.68 1.27
C PHE A 384 29.59 9.34 1.13
N SER A 385 28.32 9.34 0.69
CA SER A 385 27.52 8.12 0.53
C SER A 385 28.11 7.13 -0.49
N ILE A 386 28.77 7.61 -1.54
CA ILE A 386 29.46 6.76 -2.52
C ILE A 386 30.72 6.10 -1.94
N HIS A 387 31.40 6.74 -0.98
CA HIS A 387 32.62 6.21 -0.36
C HIS A 387 32.34 5.17 0.74
N ASP A 388 31.32 5.39 1.58
CA ASP A 388 31.00 4.47 2.69
C ASP A 388 30.23 3.20 2.27
N GLY A 389 29.50 3.24 1.14
CA GLY A 389 28.82 2.06 0.57
C GLY A 389 29.77 0.95 0.08
N PHE A 390 31.07 1.21 -0.02
CA PHE A 390 32.09 0.21 -0.34
C PHE A 390 32.72 -0.46 0.89
N ASN A 391 32.60 0.14 2.08
CA ASN A 391 33.23 -0.36 3.32
C ASN A 391 32.26 -1.09 4.26
N ARG A 392 30.97 -1.12 3.96
CA ARG A 392 29.96 -1.92 4.67
C ARG A 392 29.24 -2.82 3.67
N ARG A 393 29.89 -3.91 3.26
CA ARG A 393 29.23 -5.05 2.61
C ARG A 393 29.30 -6.25 3.52
#